data_AF-A0A8K0HEX3-F1
#
_entry.id   AF-A0A8K0HEX3-F1
#
_cell.length_a   1.000
_cell.length_b   1.000
_cell.length_c   1.000
_cell.angle_alpha   90.00
_cell.angle_beta   90.00
_cell.angle_gamma   90.00
#
_symmetry.space_group_name_H-M   'P 1'
#
loop_
_entity.id
_entity.type
_entity.pdbx_description
1 polymer ?
#
loop_
_entity_poly.entity_id
_entity_poly.type
_entity_poly.pdbx_seq_one_letter_code
_entity_poly.pdbx_strand_id
1 'polypeptide(L)'
;MVLPVVKLGTLVLKTLSKPLANRLKHQAAVHPRFRQLIINLAQANHRITTKMQRRIYSHSTDVEIRPLNEEKAVQAAVDLIGEGFVFLVAGAAVIFEVQRSSRSEARKEELRKQQLEALMQRDDDLAREVELLRHRIEELEQLAKAKGLGGLFHFKHANTEGEKSAKPA
;
A
#
# COMPACT_ATOMS: atom_id res chain seq x y z
N MET A 1 -5.46 12.13 4.06
CA MET A 1 -5.91 12.79 2.81
C MET A 1 -7.14 12.07 2.22
N VAL A 2 -8.24 11.95 2.97
CA VAL A 2 -9.42 11.13 2.55
C VAL A 2 -10.47 11.97 1.81
N LEU A 3 -10.50 13.28 2.07
CA LEU A 3 -11.46 14.22 1.48
C LEU A 3 -11.41 14.33 -0.07
N PRO A 4 -10.25 14.26 -0.75
CA PRO A 4 -10.21 14.39 -2.20
C PRO A 4 -10.80 13.17 -2.92
N VAL A 5 -10.50 11.95 -2.47
CA VAL A 5 -10.92 10.71 -3.14
C VAL A 5 -12.42 10.49 -3.02
N VAL A 6 -13.01 10.74 -1.84
CA VAL A 6 -14.46 10.64 -1.63
C VAL A 6 -15.21 11.67 -2.48
N LYS A 7 -14.67 12.90 -2.60
CA LYS A 7 -15.25 13.94 -3.47
C LYS A 7 -15.14 13.60 -4.95
N LEU A 8 -14.02 13.01 -5.39
CA LEU A 8 -13.87 12.53 -6.76
C LEU A 8 -14.79 11.34 -7.06
N GLY A 9 -14.92 10.39 -6.13
CA GLY A 9 -15.83 9.25 -6.27
C GLY A 9 -17.30 9.68 -6.40
N THR A 10 -17.72 10.64 -5.57
CA THR A 10 -19.08 11.21 -5.65
C THR A 10 -19.30 12.03 -6.92
N LEU A 11 -18.29 12.74 -7.42
CA LEU A 11 -18.37 13.43 -8.72
C LEU A 11 -18.47 12.44 -9.88
N VAL A 12 -17.65 11.39 -9.90
CA VAL A 12 -17.66 10.36 -10.95
C VAL A 12 -19.00 9.63 -10.97
N LEU A 13 -19.55 9.27 -9.81
CA LEU A 13 -20.91 8.74 -9.70
C LEU A 13 -21.93 9.71 -10.30
N LYS A 14 -21.89 10.99 -9.93
CA LYS A 14 -22.85 11.98 -10.42
C LYS A 14 -22.72 12.25 -11.93
N THR A 15 -21.49 12.23 -12.45
CA THR A 15 -21.15 12.50 -13.85
C THR A 15 -21.39 11.31 -14.75
N LEU A 16 -21.23 10.07 -14.27
CA LEU A 16 -21.45 8.87 -15.07
C LEU A 16 -22.87 8.32 -14.94
N SER A 17 -23.47 8.33 -13.74
CA SER A 17 -24.78 7.69 -13.50
C SER A 17 -25.89 8.32 -14.33
N LYS A 18 -25.96 9.65 -14.43
CA LYS A 18 -27.04 10.33 -15.18
C LYS A 18 -26.98 10.11 -16.70
N PRO A 19 -25.86 10.39 -17.41
CA PRO A 19 -25.81 10.18 -18.84
C PRO A 19 -25.85 8.70 -19.22
N LEU A 20 -25.25 7.81 -18.41
CA LEU A 20 -25.31 6.37 -18.65
C LEU A 20 -26.74 5.85 -18.49
N ALA A 21 -27.47 6.30 -17.47
CA ALA A 21 -28.87 5.96 -17.29
C ALA A 21 -29.75 6.39 -18.45
N ASN A 22 -29.56 7.62 -18.95
CA ASN A 22 -30.34 8.12 -20.07
C ASN A 22 -30.01 7.38 -21.37
N ARG A 23 -28.74 7.04 -21.60
CA ARG A 23 -28.30 6.26 -22.78
C ARG A 23 -28.84 4.83 -22.75
N LEU A 24 -28.74 4.15 -21.62
CA LEU A 24 -29.22 2.78 -21.44
C LEU A 24 -30.75 2.70 -21.55
N LYS A 25 -31.48 3.67 -20.98
CA LYS A 25 -32.94 3.78 -21.16
C LYS A 25 -33.33 3.98 -22.62
N HIS A 26 -32.66 4.91 -23.32
CA HIS A 26 -32.90 5.14 -24.74
C HIS A 26 -32.61 3.88 -25.57
N GLN A 27 -31.49 3.20 -25.29
CA GLN A 27 -31.13 1.97 -25.99
C GLN A 27 -32.10 0.81 -25.72
N ALA A 28 -32.62 0.72 -24.49
CA ALA A 28 -33.66 -0.25 -24.11
C ALA A 28 -35.02 0.07 -24.76
N ALA A 29 -35.31 1.35 -25.01
CA ALA A 29 -36.52 1.75 -25.74
C ALA A 29 -36.41 1.41 -27.24
N VAL A 30 -35.22 1.55 -27.84
CA VAL A 30 -35.01 1.35 -29.28
C VAL A 30 -34.78 -0.13 -29.64
N HIS A 31 -34.15 -0.93 -28.78
CA HIS A 31 -33.79 -2.31 -29.10
C HIS A 31 -34.48 -3.33 -28.17
N PRO A 32 -35.47 -4.10 -28.67
CA PRO A 32 -36.19 -5.10 -27.87
C PRO A 32 -35.31 -6.20 -27.28
N ARG A 33 -34.31 -6.69 -28.04
CA ARG A 33 -33.33 -7.68 -27.53
C ARG A 33 -32.53 -7.15 -26.35
N PHE A 34 -32.14 -5.87 -26.41
CA PHE A 34 -31.38 -5.22 -25.36
C PHE A 34 -32.25 -4.97 -24.12
N ARG A 35 -33.52 -4.57 -24.31
CA ARG A 35 -34.52 -4.47 -23.25
C ARG A 35 -34.67 -5.79 -22.49
N GLN A 36 -34.83 -6.90 -23.22
CA GLN A 36 -34.96 -8.23 -22.62
C GLN A 36 -33.72 -8.60 -21.79
N LEU A 37 -32.52 -8.30 -22.31
CA LEU A 37 -31.25 -8.59 -21.63
C LEU A 37 -31.13 -7.81 -20.32
N ILE A 38 -31.43 -6.51 -20.34
CA ILE A 38 -31.45 -5.63 -19.16
C ILE A 38 -32.45 -6.13 -18.11
N ILE A 39 -33.68 -6.49 -18.53
CA ILE A 39 -34.70 -7.01 -17.62
C ILE A 39 -34.25 -8.34 -17.01
N ASN A 40 -33.67 -9.24 -17.81
CA ASN A 40 -33.13 -10.51 -17.33
C ASN A 40 -32.00 -10.31 -16.32
N LEU A 41 -31.08 -9.36 -16.56
CA LEU A 41 -30.03 -8.99 -15.62
C LEU A 41 -30.60 -8.43 -14.31
N ALA A 42 -31.56 -7.50 -14.39
CA ALA A 42 -32.21 -6.93 -13.21
C ALA A 42 -32.91 -8.01 -12.38
N GLN A 43 -33.65 -8.92 -13.04
CA GLN A 43 -34.34 -10.02 -12.35
C GLN A 43 -33.36 -11.05 -11.79
N ALA A 44 -32.30 -11.40 -12.52
CA ALA A 44 -31.25 -12.29 -12.03
C ALA A 44 -30.57 -11.70 -10.79
N ASN A 45 -30.18 -10.43 -10.84
CA ASN A 45 -29.58 -9.73 -9.71
C ASN A 45 -30.54 -9.71 -8.51
N HIS A 46 -31.81 -9.36 -8.71
CA HIS A 46 -32.82 -9.36 -7.65
C HIS A 46 -32.97 -10.75 -7.01
N ARG A 47 -33.05 -11.80 -7.83
CA ARG A 47 -33.12 -13.20 -7.36
C ARG A 47 -31.88 -13.59 -6.55
N ILE A 48 -30.69 -13.22 -6.99
CA ILE A 48 -29.43 -13.50 -6.30
C ILE A 48 -29.42 -12.78 -4.95
N THR A 49 -29.67 -11.47 -4.92
CA THR A 49 -29.67 -10.67 -3.70
C THR A 49 -30.66 -11.21 -2.67
N THR A 50 -31.89 -11.52 -3.08
CA THR A 50 -32.90 -12.09 -2.17
C THR A 50 -32.52 -13.47 -1.67
N LYS A 51 -31.98 -14.35 -2.53
CA LYS A 51 -31.51 -15.69 -2.10
C LYS A 51 -30.33 -15.58 -1.13
N MET A 52 -29.41 -14.66 -1.38
CA MET A 52 -28.22 -14.47 -0.56
C MET A 52 -28.57 -13.86 0.80
N GLN A 53 -29.44 -12.85 0.83
CA GLN A 53 -29.99 -12.31 2.08
C GLN A 53 -30.73 -13.38 2.88
N ARG A 54 -31.60 -14.18 2.26
CA ARG A 54 -32.31 -15.27 2.96
C ARG A 54 -31.35 -16.30 3.55
N ARG A 55 -30.27 -16.64 2.82
CA ARG A 55 -29.25 -17.59 3.28
C ARG A 55 -28.42 -17.07 4.45
N ILE A 56 -28.16 -15.76 4.49
CA ILE A 56 -27.39 -15.12 5.57
C ILE A 56 -28.27 -14.88 6.80
N TYR A 57 -29.54 -14.50 6.61
CA TYR A 57 -30.44 -14.11 7.70
C TYR A 57 -31.36 -15.23 8.22
N SER A 58 -31.19 -16.48 7.77
CA SER A 58 -31.98 -17.64 8.22
C SER A 58 -33.50 -17.41 8.28
N HIS A 59 -34.03 -16.56 7.39
CA HIS A 59 -35.47 -16.36 7.24
C HIS A 59 -35.95 -17.19 6.06
N SER A 60 -36.62 -18.30 6.37
CA SER A 60 -37.37 -19.14 5.44
C SER A 60 -38.68 -18.45 5.03
N THR A 61 -38.58 -17.28 4.43
CA THR A 61 -39.74 -16.61 3.84
C THR A 61 -39.79 -17.03 2.37
N ASP A 62 -40.47 -18.14 2.11
CA ASP A 62 -40.70 -18.70 0.78
C ASP A 62 -41.77 -17.91 0.02
N VAL A 63 -41.56 -16.60 -0.09
CA VAL A 63 -42.43 -15.71 -0.86
C VAL A 63 -41.87 -15.60 -2.26
N GLU A 64 -42.71 -15.91 -3.23
CA GLU A 64 -42.44 -15.80 -4.66
C GLU A 64 -41.89 -14.39 -4.98
N ILE A 65 -40.73 -14.35 -5.63
CA ILE A 65 -40.06 -13.10 -5.99
C ILE A 65 -40.88 -12.46 -7.11
N ARG A 66 -41.74 -11.50 -6.73
CA ARG A 66 -42.55 -10.76 -7.69
C ARG A 66 -41.63 -10.08 -8.72
N PRO A 67 -41.81 -10.33 -10.03
CA PRO A 67 -41.00 -9.67 -11.04
C PRO A 67 -41.18 -8.16 -10.96
N LEU A 68 -40.09 -7.42 -11.08
CA LEU A 68 -40.15 -5.95 -11.14
C LEU A 68 -40.93 -5.53 -12.39
N ASN A 69 -41.72 -4.46 -12.25
CA ASN A 69 -42.28 -3.73 -13.40
C ASN A 69 -41.13 -3.36 -14.35
N GLU A 70 -41.36 -3.47 -15.67
CA GLU A 70 -40.34 -3.28 -16.70
C GLU A 70 -39.56 -1.97 -16.52
N GLU A 71 -40.23 -0.87 -16.20
CA GLU A 71 -39.58 0.42 -15.96
C GLU A 71 -38.61 0.39 -14.77
N LYS A 72 -39.01 -0.29 -13.68
CA LYS A 72 -38.17 -0.46 -12.48
C LYS A 72 -37.02 -1.42 -12.75
N ALA A 73 -37.24 -2.47 -13.54
CA ALA A 73 -36.20 -3.41 -13.94
C ALA A 73 -35.12 -2.71 -14.80
N VAL A 74 -35.55 -1.86 -15.74
CA VAL A 74 -34.62 -1.06 -16.56
C VAL A 74 -33.80 -0.12 -15.67
N GLN A 75 -34.43 0.60 -14.73
CA GLN A 75 -33.73 1.47 -13.80
C GLN A 75 -32.72 0.69 -12.92
N ALA A 76 -33.12 -0.47 -12.37
CA ALA A 76 -32.26 -1.28 -11.53
C ALA A 76 -31.03 -1.84 -12.27
N ALA A 77 -31.21 -2.27 -13.53
CA ALA A 77 -30.10 -2.74 -14.35
C ALA A 77 -29.16 -1.61 -14.78
N VAL A 78 -29.71 -0.42 -15.06
CA VAL A 78 -28.93 0.78 -15.32
C VAL A 78 -28.01 1.12 -14.14
N ASP A 79 -28.58 1.15 -12.93
CA ASP A 79 -27.84 1.50 -11.72
C ASP A 79 -26.75 0.44 -11.44
N LEU A 80 -27.07 -0.84 -11.60
CA LEU A 80 -26.13 -1.95 -11.48
C LEU A 80 -24.96 -1.87 -12.48
N ILE A 81 -25.24 -1.57 -13.75
CA ILE A 81 -24.21 -1.44 -14.79
C ILE A 81 -23.31 -0.23 -14.51
N GLY A 82 -23.90 0.89 -14.09
CA GLY A 82 -23.14 2.10 -13.74
C GLY A 82 -22.23 1.89 -12.54
N GLU A 83 -22.74 1.27 -11.49
CA GLU A 83 -21.96 0.94 -10.30
C GLU A 83 -20.86 -0.09 -10.63
N GLY A 84 -21.16 -1.13 -11.40
CA GLY A 84 -20.19 -2.12 -11.86
C GLY A 84 -19.07 -1.51 -12.70
N PHE A 85 -19.39 -0.55 -13.58
CA PHE A 85 -18.38 0.17 -14.35
C PHE A 85 -17.43 0.98 -13.46
N VAL A 86 -17.95 1.68 -12.45
CA VAL A 86 -17.13 2.44 -11.50
C VAL A 86 -16.22 1.49 -10.71
N PHE A 87 -16.74 0.36 -10.22
CA PHE A 87 -15.93 -0.64 -9.52
C PHE A 87 -14.86 -1.26 -10.42
N LEU A 88 -15.17 -1.53 -11.69
CA LEU A 88 -14.20 -2.07 -12.64
C LEU A 88 -13.06 -1.07 -12.87
N VAL A 89 -13.37 0.20 -13.12
CA VAL A 89 -12.35 1.25 -13.33
C VAL A 89 -11.52 1.48 -12.07
N ALA A 90 -12.16 1.57 -10.91
CA ALA A 90 -11.47 1.73 -9.63
C ALA A 90 -10.57 0.52 -9.31
N GLY A 91 -11.09 -0.70 -9.48
CA GLY A 91 -10.34 -1.94 -9.29
C GLY A 91 -9.15 -2.05 -10.24
N ALA A 92 -9.34 -1.72 -11.52
CA ALA A 92 -8.27 -1.67 -12.51
C ALA A 92 -7.20 -0.64 -12.13
N ALA A 93 -7.58 0.54 -11.64
CA ALA A 93 -6.65 1.56 -11.18
C ALA A 93 -5.81 1.08 -9.98
N VAL A 94 -6.43 0.42 -9.00
CA VAL A 94 -5.72 -0.15 -7.85
C VAL A 94 -4.76 -1.26 -8.30
N ILE A 95 -5.21 -2.18 -9.16
CA ILE A 95 -4.34 -3.24 -9.70
C ILE A 95 -3.16 -2.63 -10.45
N PHE A 96 -3.41 -1.61 -11.27
CA PHE A 96 -2.37 -0.89 -12.00
C PHE A 96 -1.37 -0.20 -11.05
N GLU A 97 -1.86 0.44 -9.99
CA GLU A 97 -1.01 1.07 -8.99
C GLU A 97 -0.15 0.04 -8.25
N VAL A 98 -0.71 -1.10 -7.84
CA VAL A 98 0.03 -2.18 -7.18
C VAL A 98 1.08 -2.78 -8.12
N GLN A 99 0.73 -3.04 -9.38
CA GLN A 99 1.66 -3.57 -10.37
C GLN A 99 2.79 -2.57 -10.70
N ARG A 100 2.48 -1.27 -10.72
CA ARG A 100 3.46 -0.22 -10.93
C ARG A 100 4.34 -0.01 -9.70
N SER A 101 3.74 -0.04 -8.51
CA SER A 101 4.41 0.15 -7.22
C SER A 101 5.40 -0.97 -6.92
N SER A 102 5.03 -2.23 -7.19
CA SER A 102 5.91 -3.38 -6.97
C SER A 102 7.24 -3.29 -7.73
N ARG A 103 7.21 -2.77 -8.96
CA ARG A 103 8.43 -2.51 -9.76
C ARG A 103 9.32 -1.42 -9.16
N SER A 104 8.71 -0.42 -8.50
CA SER A 104 9.44 0.64 -7.82
C SER A 104 10.00 0.18 -6.48
N GLU A 105 9.25 -0.61 -5.72
CA GLU A 105 9.69 -1.13 -4.43
C GLU A 105 10.84 -2.14 -4.58
N ALA A 106 10.79 -3.03 -5.58
CA ALA A 106 11.90 -3.95 -5.87
C ALA A 106 13.22 -3.23 -6.13
N ARG A 107 13.20 -2.13 -6.92
CA ARG A 107 14.39 -1.30 -7.16
C ARG A 107 14.91 -0.61 -5.90
N LYS A 108 14.02 -0.16 -5.02
CA LYS A 108 14.41 0.43 -3.73
C LYS A 108 14.99 -0.61 -2.79
N GLU A 109 14.52 -1.86 -2.84
CA GLU A 109 15.08 -2.96 -2.05
C GLU A 109 16.47 -3.35 -2.56
N GLU A 110 16.67 -3.43 -3.87
CA GLU A 110 17.99 -3.65 -4.48
C GLU A 110 18.99 -2.57 -4.07
N LEU A 111 18.60 -1.30 -4.14
CA LEU A 111 19.46 -0.18 -3.71
C LEU A 111 19.78 -0.25 -2.22
N ARG A 112 18.80 -0.60 -1.37
CA ARG A 112 19.02 -0.79 0.07
C ARG A 112 19.99 -1.94 0.35
N LYS A 113 19.92 -3.04 -0.39
CA LYS A 113 20.87 -4.14 -0.28
C LYS A 113 22.28 -3.72 -0.66
N GLN A 114 22.44 -2.99 -1.77
CA GLN A 114 23.74 -2.45 -2.18
C GLN A 114 24.34 -1.50 -1.12
N GLN A 115 23.50 -0.65 -0.51
CA GLN A 115 23.93 0.24 0.58
C GLN A 115 24.39 -0.55 1.81
N LEU A 116 23.70 -1.64 2.15
CA LEU A 116 24.06 -2.50 3.27
C LEU A 116 25.39 -3.22 3.00
N GLU A 117 25.58 -3.78 1.81
CA GLU A 117 26.83 -4.41 1.40
C GLU A 117 28.01 -3.43 1.45
N ALA A 118 27.81 -2.20 0.98
CA ALA A 118 28.85 -1.17 1.04
C ALA A 118 29.20 -0.75 2.48
N LEU A 119 28.22 -0.75 3.40
CA LEU A 119 28.47 -0.49 4.82
C LEU A 119 29.25 -1.63 5.48
N MET A 120 28.90 -2.89 5.17
CA MET A 120 29.63 -4.05 5.69
C MET A 120 31.09 -4.05 5.23
N GLN A 121 31.36 -3.72 3.95
CA GLN A 121 32.73 -3.59 3.45
C GLN A 121 33.52 -2.52 4.21
N ARG A 122 32.92 -1.36 4.48
CA ARG A 122 33.57 -0.30 5.26
C ARG A 122 33.85 -0.74 6.70
N ASP A 123 32.94 -1.51 7.29
CA ASP A 123 33.13 -2.05 8.64
C ASP A 123 34.31 -3.04 8.67
N ASP A 124 34.42 -3.92 7.67
CA ASP A 124 35.55 -4.85 7.52
C ASP A 124 36.88 -4.12 7.26
N ASP A 125 36.87 -3.04 6.46
CA ASP A 125 38.04 -2.19 6.23
C ASP A 125 38.50 -1.51 7.52
N LEU A 126 37.56 -0.91 8.26
CA LEU A 126 37.83 -0.27 9.55
C LEU A 126 38.34 -1.28 10.58
N ALA A 127 37.79 -2.48 10.63
CA ALA A 127 38.25 -3.55 11.52
C ALA A 127 39.71 -3.91 11.24
N ARG A 128 40.08 -4.02 9.95
CA ARG A 128 41.48 -4.27 9.54
C ARG A 128 42.41 -3.12 9.88
N GLU A 129 41.98 -1.87 9.68
CA GLU A 129 42.75 -0.69 10.07
C GLU A 129 42.99 -0.65 11.59
N VAL A 130 41.97 -0.96 12.40
CA VAL A 130 42.09 -1.03 13.86
C VAL A 130 43.07 -2.11 14.29
N GLU A 131 43.03 -3.29 13.65
CA GLU A 131 43.96 -4.38 13.94
C GLU A 131 45.41 -4.01 13.56
N LEU A 132 45.59 -3.34 12.43
CA LEU A 132 46.91 -2.85 11.99
C LEU A 132 47.45 -1.76 12.91
N LEU A 133 46.61 -0.84 13.37
CA LEU A 133 46.98 0.17 14.35
C LEU A 133 47.35 -0.46 15.71
N ARG A 134 46.63 -1.50 16.15
CA ARG A 134 47.00 -2.25 17.37
C ARG A 134 48.39 -2.87 17.26
N HIS A 135 48.69 -3.55 16.14
CA HIS A 135 50.02 -4.11 15.89
C HIS A 135 51.12 -3.05 15.91
N ARG A 136 50.89 -1.89 15.26
CA ARG A 136 51.84 -0.76 15.28
C ARG A 136 52.10 -0.23 16.70
N ILE A 137 51.08 -0.17 17.53
CA ILE A 137 51.22 0.25 18.94
C ILE A 137 52.05 -0.78 19.72
N GLU A 138 51.78 -2.07 19.54
CA GLU A 138 52.56 -3.14 20.20
C GLU A 138 54.04 -3.11 19.79
N GLU A 139 54.35 -2.91 18.50
CA GLU A 139 55.72 -2.75 18.02
C GLU A 139 56.42 -1.53 18.66
N LEU A 140 55.72 -0.39 18.73
CA LEU A 140 56.25 0.82 19.36
C LEU A 140 56.49 0.63 20.87
N GLU A 141 55.58 -0.05 21.58
CA GLU A 141 55.77 -0.38 23.00
C GLU A 141 56.97 -1.30 23.22
N GLN A 142 57.16 -2.31 22.37
CA GLN A 142 58.33 -3.19 22.44
C GLN A 142 59.64 -2.42 22.18
N LEU A 143 59.65 -1.53 21.18
CA LEU A 143 60.80 -0.67 20.90
C LEU A 143 61.09 0.31 22.04
N ALA A 144 60.06 0.87 22.69
CA ALA A 144 60.18 1.75 23.84
C ALA A 144 60.74 1.01 25.07
N LYS A 145 60.30 -0.23 25.31
CA LYS A 145 60.84 -1.12 26.36
C LYS A 145 62.30 -1.49 26.06
N ALA A 146 62.63 -1.86 24.82
CA ALA A 146 63.98 -2.24 24.41
C ALA A 146 64.99 -1.09 24.49
N LYS A 147 64.57 0.15 24.24
CA LYS A 147 65.40 1.37 24.41
C LYS A 147 65.45 1.88 25.86
N GLY A 148 64.85 1.19 26.83
CA GLY A 148 64.85 1.59 28.24
C GLY A 148 64.02 2.84 28.56
N LEU A 149 63.19 3.31 27.63
CA LEU A 149 62.35 4.52 27.77
C LEU A 149 60.99 4.24 28.42
N GLY A 150 60.66 2.98 28.68
CA GLY A 150 59.38 2.56 29.30
C GLY A 150 59.14 3.13 30.71
N GLY A 151 60.18 3.62 31.39
CA GLY A 151 60.06 4.26 32.71
C GLY A 151 59.70 5.76 32.69
N LEU A 152 59.76 6.44 31.53
CA LEU A 152 59.53 7.90 31.47
C LEU A 152 58.05 8.31 31.28
N PHE A 153 57.16 7.41 30.87
CA PHE A 153 55.76 7.75 30.56
C PHE A 153 54.78 7.57 31.72
N HIS A 154 55.25 7.23 32.92
CA HIS A 154 54.42 7.22 34.12
C HIS A 154 54.27 8.63 34.73
N PHE A 155 53.81 9.60 33.95
CA PHE A 155 53.40 10.89 34.51
C PHE A 155 52.08 11.36 33.90
N LYS A 156 51.08 11.44 34.80
CA LYS A 156 49.87 12.26 34.74
C LYS A 156 48.61 11.63 34.13
N HIS A 157 48.05 10.66 34.87
CA HIS A 157 46.60 10.64 35.11
C HIS A 157 46.35 11.16 36.53
N ALA A 158 46.23 12.48 36.66
CA ALA A 158 45.65 13.08 37.85
C ALA A 158 44.80 14.27 37.40
N ASN A 159 43.51 14.16 37.74
CA ASN A 159 42.52 15.22 37.81
C ASN A 159 41.73 15.54 36.54
N THR A 160 40.54 14.93 36.43
CA THR A 160 39.27 15.64 36.15
C THR A 160 38.10 14.67 36.39
N GLU A 161 37.77 14.40 37.65
CA GLU A 161 36.38 14.18 38.03
C GLU A 161 35.85 15.51 38.57
N GLY A 162 34.74 15.99 38.01
CA GLY A 162 33.97 17.09 38.60
C GLY A 162 33.58 18.19 37.62
N GLU A 163 32.61 17.91 36.75
CA GLU A 163 31.54 18.88 36.50
C GLU A 163 30.29 18.19 35.93
N LYS A 164 29.34 17.94 36.83
CA LYS A 164 27.92 17.82 36.47
C LYS A 164 27.44 19.20 36.02
N SER A 165 26.83 19.34 34.83
CA SER A 165 25.65 20.18 34.65
C SER A 165 24.97 19.98 33.29
N ALA A 166 23.67 19.62 33.36
CA ALA A 166 22.57 20.12 32.55
C ALA A 166 22.49 19.88 31.01
N LYS A 167 21.52 19.02 30.64
CA LYS A 167 20.57 19.27 29.53
C LYS A 167 19.98 20.69 29.65
N PRO A 168 19.67 21.38 28.54
CA PRO A 168 18.27 21.38 28.08
C PRO A 168 18.04 21.53 26.56
N ALA A 169 16.78 21.26 26.19
CA ALA A 169 16.05 21.49 24.92
C ALA A 169 16.31 20.52 23.77
#